data_AF-A0A6N6PHV5-F1
#
_entry.id   AF-A0A6N6PHV5-F1
#
_cell.length_a   1.000
_cell.length_b   1.000
_cell.length_c   1.000
_cell.angle_alpha   90.00
_cell.angle_beta   90.00
_cell.angle_gamma   90.00
#
_symmetry.space_group_name_H-M   'P 1'
#
loop_
_entity.id
_entity.type
_entity.pdbx_description
1 polymer ?
#
loop_
_entity_poly.entity_id
_entity_poly.type
_entity_poly.pdbx_seq_one_letter_code
_entity_poly.pdbx_strand_id
1 'polypeptide(L)' 'MSYVTLPVDIADGRITPREPEKMPAQGHGYLTILSESHLKTSVSPAERLRALRELRKSLALTPAKAEAWMETIRDQKF' A
#
# COMPACT_ATOMS: atom_id res chain seq x y z
N MET A 1 -17.33 8.78 -10.40
CA MET A 1 -17.81 7.98 -9.25
C MET A 1 -17.14 8.52 -8.01
N SER A 2 -17.90 8.95 -7.00
CA SER A 2 -17.37 9.44 -5.72
C SER A 2 -17.41 8.29 -4.71
N TYR A 3 -16.31 8.03 -4.02
CA TYR A 3 -16.23 7.03 -2.96
C TYR A 3 -16.03 7.74 -1.62
N VAL A 4 -16.70 7.26 -0.59
CA VAL A 4 -16.62 7.80 0.76
C VAL A 4 -16.05 6.71 1.67
N THR A 5 -14.89 6.98 2.27
CA THR A 5 -14.24 6.08 3.23
C THR A 5 -14.55 6.57 4.63
N LEU A 6 -15.17 5.73 5.45
CA LEU A 6 -15.51 6.04 6.83
C LEU A 6 -14.90 5.00 7.78
N PRO A 7 -14.51 5.42 8.99
CA PRO A 7 -14.12 4.47 10.03
C PRO A 7 -15.33 3.65 10.47
N VAL A 8 -15.13 2.34 10.60
CA VAL A 8 -16.16 1.38 11.00
C VAL A 8 -15.64 0.49 12.12
N ASP A 9 -16.55 0.04 12.97
CA ASP A 9 -16.33 -1.06 13.90
C ASP A 9 -16.90 -2.35 13.29
N ILE A 10 -16.16 -3.45 13.41
CA ILE A 10 -16.57 -4.77 12.94
C ILE A 10 -16.65 -5.69 14.15
N ALA A 11 -17.85 -6.17 14.47
CA ALA A 11 -18.10 -7.09 15.58
C ALA A 11 -19.19 -8.10 15.16
N ASP A 12 -18.97 -9.39 15.43
CA ASP A 12 -19.94 -10.46 15.17
C ASP A 12 -20.52 -10.46 13.74
N GLY A 13 -19.69 -10.12 12.74
CA GLY A 13 -20.11 -10.03 11.33
C GLY A 13 -20.91 -8.78 10.97
N ARG A 14 -21.09 -7.84 11.91
CA ARG A 14 -21.77 -6.56 11.70
C ARG A 14 -20.78 -5.42 11.53
N ILE A 15 -20.98 -4.60 10.50
CA ILE A 15 -20.20 -3.38 10.24
C ILE A 15 -21.02 -2.20 10.73
N THR A 16 -20.46 -1.40 11.63
CA THR A 16 -21.11 -0.20 12.19
C THR A 16 -20.25 1.03 11.91
N PRO A 17 -20.72 2.02 11.12
CA PRO A 17 -20.01 3.28 10.93
C PRO A 17 -19.88 4.03 12.25
N ARG A 18 -18.69 4.58 12.52
CA ARG A 18 -18.49 5.45 13.68
C ARG A 18 -19.13 6.83 13.50
N GLU A 19 -19.35 7.23 12.25
CA GLU A 19 -19.92 8.51 11.83
C GLU A 19 -21.16 8.26 10.95
N PRO A 20 -22.26 7.73 11.52
CA PRO A 20 -23.45 7.33 10.77
C PRO A 20 -24.14 8.48 10.05
N GLU A 21 -24.00 9.72 10.51
CA GLU A 21 -24.52 10.93 9.88
C GLU A 21 -23.90 11.25 8.52
N LYS A 22 -22.71 10.68 8.24
CA LYS A 22 -22.03 10.78 6.94
C LYS A 22 -22.44 9.68 5.96
N MET A 23 -23.26 8.72 6.40
CA MET A 23 -23.76 7.66 5.54
C MET A 23 -24.96 8.15 4.71
N PRO A 24 -25.08 7.70 3.45
CA PRO A 24 -26.30 7.91 2.68
C PRO A 24 -27.47 7.13 3.32
N ALA A 25 -28.70 7.61 3.12
CA ALA A 25 -29.89 6.96 3.65
C ALA A 25 -30.04 5.51 3.17
N GLN A 26 -29.57 5.20 1.95
CA GLN A 26 -29.51 3.85 1.37
C GLN A 26 -28.28 3.74 0.46
N GLY A 27 -27.69 2.54 0.36
CA GLY A 27 -26.56 2.28 -0.52
C GLY A 27 -26.01 0.86 -0.38
N HIS A 28 -25.16 0.46 -1.32
CA HIS A 28 -24.42 -0.79 -1.29
C HIS A 28 -22.91 -0.49 -1.30
N GLY A 29 -22.13 -1.33 -0.64
CA GLY A 29 -20.69 -1.19 -0.56
C GLY A 29 -19.99 -2.54 -0.52
N TYR A 30 -18.70 -2.53 -0.87
CA TYR A 30 -17.82 -3.69 -0.76
C TYR A 30 -16.98 -3.56 0.51
N LEU A 31 -16.81 -4.67 1.24
CA LEU A 31 -15.91 -4.75 2.38
C LEU A 31 -14.60 -5.42 1.95
N THR A 32 -13.48 -4.73 2.18
CA THR A 32 -12.13 -5.31 2.05
C THR A 32 -11.58 -5.58 3.44
N ILE A 33 -11.27 -6.84 3.75
CA ILE A 33 -10.61 -7.24 4.99
C ILE A 33 -9.14 -7.50 4.69
N LEU A 34 -8.24 -6.75 5.32
CA LEU A 34 -6.81 -7.02 5.25
C LEU A 34 -6.47 -8.08 6.31
N SER A 35 -5.94 -9.23 5.91
CA SER A 35 -5.42 -10.21 6.88
C SER A 35 -4.23 -9.62 7.63
N GLU A 36 -4.03 -10.04 8.88
CA GLU A 36 -2.91 -9.54 9.72
C GLU A 36 -1.53 -9.71 9.07
N SER A 37 -1.38 -10.68 8.16
CA SER A 37 -0.17 -10.84 7.34
C SER A 37 0.15 -9.61 6.48
N HIS A 38 -0.85 -8.82 6.09
CA HIS A 38 -0.68 -7.55 5.38
C HIS A 38 -0.45 -6.35 6.31
N LEU A 39 -0.74 -6.48 7.61
CA LEU A 39 -0.47 -5.46 8.62
C LEU A 39 0.94 -5.61 9.22
N LYS A 40 1.52 -6.81 9.14
CA LYS A 40 2.91 -7.10 9.53
C LYS A 40 3.90 -6.70 8.43
N THR A 41 3.90 -5.43 8.06
CA THR A 41 4.99 -4.84 7.26
C THR A 41 6.06 -4.23 8.16
N SER A 42 6.23 -4.74 9.39
CA SER A 42 7.40 -4.39 10.21
C SER A 42 8.59 -5.26 9.78
N VAL A 43 8.96 -5.20 8.51
CA VAL A 43 10.26 -5.72 8.05
C VAL A 43 11.30 -4.88 8.77
N SER A 44 12.20 -5.51 9.53
CA SER A 44 13.23 -4.77 10.24
C SER A 44 14.08 -3.96 9.25
N PRO A 45 14.67 -2.82 9.65
CA PRO A 45 15.58 -2.06 8.79
C PRO A 45 16.69 -2.94 8.17
N ALA A 46 17.17 -3.93 8.94
CA ALA A 46 18.18 -4.88 8.49
C ALA A 46 17.67 -5.81 7.37
N GLU A 47 16.45 -6.34 7.49
CA GLU A 47 15.84 -7.18 6.46
C GLU A 47 15.52 -6.39 5.19
N ARG A 48 15.12 -5.11 5.32
CA ARG A 48 14.95 -4.22 4.15
C ARG A 48 16.27 -4.01 3.41
N LEU A 49 17.36 -3.75 4.13
CA LEU A 49 18.69 -3.61 3.54
C LEU A 49 19.15 -4.90 2.87
N ARG A 50 18.85 -6.06 3.45
CA ARG A 50 19.15 -7.36 2.86
C ARG A 50 18.35 -7.59 1.57
N ALA A 51 17.05 -7.34 1.59
CA ALA A 51 16.18 -7.47 0.42
C ALA A 51 16.64 -6.54 -0.72
N LEU A 52 17.01 -5.30 -0.40
CA LEU A 52 17.55 -4.35 -1.39
C LEU A 52 18.88 -4.84 -1.99
N ARG A 53 19.77 -5.42 -1.19
CA ARG A 53 21.04 -6.00 -1.69
C ARG A 53 20.78 -7.19 -2.62
N GLU A 54 19.85 -8.07 -2.27
CA GLU A 54 19.50 -9.21 -3.12
C GLU A 54 18.80 -8.77 -4.41
N LEU A 55 17.91 -7.77 -4.34
CA LEU A 55 17.31 -7.17 -5.54
C LEU A 55 18.35 -6.51 -6.45
N ARG A 56 19.34 -5.82 -5.89
CA ARG A 56 20.45 -5.24 -6.67
C ARG A 56 21.26 -6.32 -7.40
N LYS A 57 21.49 -7.46 -6.74
CA LYS A 57 22.17 -8.61 -7.35
C LYS A 57 21.33 -9.24 -8.46
N SER A 58 20.04 -9.49 -8.20
CA SER A 58 19.14 -10.13 -9.19
C SER A 58 18.96 -9.28 -10.44
N LEU A 59 18.96 -7.95 -10.29
CA LEU A 59 18.83 -7.02 -11.41
C LEU A 59 20.18 -6.69 -12.08
N ALA A 60 21.30 -7.25 -11.60
CA ALA A 60 22.65 -6.93 -12.03
C ALA A 60 22.87 -5.39 -12.15
N LEU A 61 22.31 -4.64 -11.20
CA LEU A 61 22.34 -3.18 -11.18
C LEU A 61 23.75 -2.73 -10.79
N THR A 62 24.58 -2.51 -11.80
CA THR A 62 25.84 -1.79 -11.64
C THR A 62 25.55 -0.31 -11.39
N PRO A 63 26.46 0.42 -10.72
CA PRO A 63 26.31 1.87 -10.52
C PRO A 63 26.00 2.62 -11.83
N ALA A 64 26.69 2.25 -12.92
CA ALA A 64 26.46 2.83 -14.24
C ALA A 64 25.05 2.57 -14.80
N LYS A 65 24.48 1.36 -14.60
CA LYS A 65 23.11 1.05 -15.03
C LYS A 65 22.06 1.79 -14.19
N ALA A 66 22.32 1.95 -12.91
CA ALA A 66 21.43 2.73 -12.03
C ALA A 66 21.45 4.21 -12.41
N GLU A 67 22.62 4.76 -12.73
CA GLU A 67 22.79 6.15 -13.16
C GLU A 67 22.07 6.42 -14.49
N ALA A 68 22.26 5.57 -15.51
CA ALA A 68 21.57 5.67 -16.79
C ALA A 68 20.03 5.54 -16.65
N TRP A 69 19.55 4.69 -15.75
CA TRP A 69 18.11 4.57 -15.48
C TRP A 69 17.56 5.81 -14.75
N MET A 70 18.30 6.37 -13.80
CA MET A 70 17.93 7.61 -13.12
C MET A 70 17.90 8.81 -14.07
N GLU A 71 18.81 8.87 -15.06
CA GLU A 71 18.74 9.86 -16.14
C GLU A 71 17.48 9.69 -16.99
N THR A 72 17.13 8.45 -17.34
CA THR A 72 15.91 8.14 -18.10
C THR A 72 14.65 8.60 -17.36
N ILE A 73 14.58 8.42 -16.03
CA ILE A 73 13.46 8.90 -15.21
C ILE A 73 13.47 10.42 -15.10
N ARG A 74 14.64 11.05 -14.99
CA ARG A 74 14.77 12.51 -14.87
C ARG A 74 14.31 13.23 -16.14
N ASP A 75 14.56 12.63 -17.31
CA ASP A 75 14.11 13.14 -18.60
C ASP A 75 12.61 12.89 -18.83
N GLN A 76 12.05 11.83 -18.24
CA GLN A 76 10.61 11.65 -18.12
C GLN A 76 10.03 12.52 -17.00
N LYS A 77 10.02 13.84 -17.21
CA LYS A 77 9.26 14.76 -16.37
C LYS A 77 7.78 14.31 -16.31
N PHE A 78 7.35 13.82 -15.15
CA PHE A 78 5.94 13.80 -14.75
C PHE A 78 5.52 15.20 -14.30
#